data_AF-A0A3F3ML92-F1
#
_entry.id   AF-A0A3F3ML92-F1
#
_cell.length_a   1.000
_cell.length_b   1.000
_cell.length_c   1.000
_cell.angle_alpha   90.00
_cell.angle_beta   90.00
_cell.angle_gamma   90.00
#
_symmetry.space_group_name_H-M   'P 1'
#
loop_
_entity.id
_entity.type
_entity.pdbx_description
1 polymer ?
#
loop_
_entity_poly.entity_id
_entity_poly.type
_entity_poly.pdbx_seq_one_letter_code
_entity_poly.pdbx_strand_id
1 'polypeptide(L)'
;ICDYIQRIEILINLNANEPPLIRFMNIITNIIYEIEQPIITNTFKEFFSISDHLPYVYEALSIIQKYNLELIYKIILPIHNKISSEEYKERAIIIITQLNGYLVQHSNKNTDESYKEFLRSILLKNILRLVSEP
;
A
#
# COMPACT_ATOMS: atom_id res chain seq x y z
N ILE A 1 -4.26 3.90 14.57
CA ILE A 1 -4.20 4.76 13.36
C ILE A 1 -2.97 5.67 13.42
N CYS A 2 -2.82 6.48 14.47
CA CYS A 2 -1.67 7.36 14.64
C CYS A 2 -0.32 6.62 14.55
N ASP A 3 -0.19 5.46 15.19
CA ASP A 3 1.05 4.67 15.15
C ASP A 3 1.38 4.15 13.74
N TYR A 4 0.38 3.79 12.94
CA TYR A 4 0.58 3.35 11.56
C TYR A 4 1.06 4.51 10.68
N ILE A 5 0.37 5.65 10.76
CA ILE A 5 0.72 6.87 10.02
C ILE A 5 2.15 7.32 10.38
N GLN A 6 2.50 7.37 11.67
CA GLN A 6 3.84 7.74 12.11
C GLN A 6 4.93 6.79 11.60
N ARG A 7 4.70 5.47 11.61
CA ARG A 7 5.66 4.51 11.06
C ARG A 7 5.92 4.74 9.57
N ILE A 8 4.85 4.99 8.82
CA ILE A 8 4.93 5.29 7.39
C ILE A 8 5.70 6.61 7.14
N GLU A 9 5.44 7.65 7.93
CA GLU A 9 6.18 8.92 7.84
C GLU A 9 7.67 8.77 8.13
N ILE A 10 8.03 7.97 9.14
CA ILE A 10 9.43 7.63 9.45
C ILE A 10 10.07 6.93 8.25
N LEU A 11 9.40 5.96 7.62
CA LEU A 11 9.91 5.25 6.44
C LEU A 11 10.16 6.19 5.26
N ILE A 12 9.26 7.17 5.02
CA ILE A 12 9.45 8.18 3.98
C ILE A 12 10.72 9.01 4.25
N ASN A 13 10.88 9.48 5.49
CA ASN A 13 12.01 10.32 5.88
C ASN A 13 13.35 9.56 5.80
N LEU A 14 13.36 8.28 6.18
CA LEU A 14 14.55 7.43 6.07
C LEU A 14 15.04 7.26 4.62
N ASN A 15 14.13 7.33 3.65
CA ASN A 15 14.46 7.17 2.23
C ASN A 15 14.53 8.52 1.48
N ALA A 16 14.54 9.65 2.17
CA ALA A 16 14.38 10.97 1.55
C ALA A 16 15.43 11.28 0.46
N ASN A 17 16.66 10.77 0.65
CA ASN A 17 17.81 10.99 -0.24
C ASN A 17 17.93 9.99 -1.40
N GLU A 18 17.10 8.95 -1.42
CA GLU A 18 17.11 7.95 -2.49
C GLU A 18 16.49 8.52 -3.78
N PRO A 19 16.93 8.06 -4.98
CA PRO A 19 16.25 8.37 -6.23
C PRO A 19 14.75 8.06 -6.15
N PRO A 20 13.87 8.89 -6.76
CA PRO A 20 12.41 8.78 -6.58
C PRO A 20 11.83 7.37 -6.74
N LEU A 21 12.26 6.64 -7.77
CA LEU A 21 11.81 5.28 -8.02
C LEU A 21 12.29 4.29 -6.95
N ILE A 22 13.56 4.41 -6.52
CA ILE A 22 14.13 3.55 -5.46
C ILE A 22 13.43 3.82 -4.14
N ARG A 23 13.26 5.10 -3.78
CA ARG A 23 12.50 5.53 -2.60
C ARG A 23 11.09 4.94 -2.60
N PHE A 24 10.39 5.03 -3.72
CA PHE A 24 9.05 4.48 -3.88
C PHE A 24 9.03 2.96 -3.66
N MET A 25 9.92 2.22 -4.31
CA MET A 25 9.97 0.76 -4.19
C MET A 25 10.35 0.31 -2.77
N ASN A 26 11.21 1.06 -2.07
CA ASN A 26 11.52 0.79 -0.66
C ASN A 26 10.30 0.99 0.24
N ILE A 27 9.54 2.08 0.04
CA ILE A 27 8.31 2.33 0.80
C ILE A 27 7.28 1.23 0.54
N ILE A 28 7.03 0.87 -0.72
CA ILE A 28 6.09 -0.21 -1.08
C ILE A 28 6.52 -1.56 -0.47
N THR A 29 7.81 -1.88 -0.53
CA THR A 29 8.33 -3.13 0.03
C THR A 29 8.12 -3.19 1.54
N ASN A 30 8.30 -2.08 2.25
CA ASN A 30 8.03 -2.00 3.68
C ASN A 30 6.53 -2.07 4.00
N ILE A 31 5.66 -1.45 3.20
CA ILE A 31 4.21 -1.59 3.35
C ILE A 31 3.79 -3.06 3.19
N ILE A 32 4.33 -3.76 2.18
CA ILE A 32 4.08 -5.19 1.99
C ILE A 32 4.56 -5.98 3.19
N TYR A 33 5.76 -5.69 3.72
CA TYR A 33 6.27 -6.34 4.92
C TYR A 33 5.39 -6.10 6.16
N GLU A 34 4.84 -4.89 6.33
CA GLU A 34 3.85 -4.61 7.38
C GLU A 34 2.57 -5.43 7.18
N ILE A 35 2.05 -5.50 5.94
CA ILE A 35 0.88 -6.32 5.61
C ILE A 35 1.13 -7.78 5.98
N GLU A 36 2.31 -8.31 5.66
CA GLU A 36 2.68 -9.70 5.96
C GLU A 36 2.68 -10.03 7.47
N GLN A 37 2.75 -9.01 8.34
CA GLN A 37 2.67 -9.23 9.79
C GLN A 37 1.27 -9.72 10.21
N PRO A 38 1.14 -10.86 10.92
CA PRO A 38 -0.15 -11.41 11.32
C PRO A 38 -1.03 -10.43 12.11
N ILE A 39 -0.42 -9.62 12.98
CA ILE A 39 -1.11 -8.60 13.77
C ILE A 39 -1.81 -7.56 12.87
N ILE A 40 -1.13 -7.10 11.82
CA ILE A 40 -1.66 -6.10 10.88
C ILE A 40 -2.76 -6.72 10.02
N THR A 41 -2.46 -7.84 9.37
CA THR A 41 -3.42 -8.55 8.52
C THR A 41 -4.71 -8.88 9.27
N ASN A 42 -4.63 -9.41 10.49
CA ASN A 42 -5.83 -9.78 11.27
C ASN A 42 -6.61 -8.54 11.71
N THR A 43 -5.94 -7.49 12.17
CA THR A 43 -6.60 -6.23 12.57
C THR A 43 -7.37 -5.61 11.41
N PHE A 44 -6.76 -5.54 10.23
CA PHE A 44 -7.42 -4.97 9.05
C PHE A 44 -8.61 -5.82 8.59
N LYS A 45 -8.52 -7.15 8.66
CA LYS A 45 -9.68 -8.03 8.39
C LYS A 45 -10.85 -7.75 9.31
N GLU A 46 -10.58 -7.67 10.62
CA GLU A 46 -11.61 -7.38 11.60
C GLU A 46 -12.24 -6.03 11.30
N PHE A 47 -11.43 -5.00 11.03
CA PHE A 47 -11.90 -3.67 10.67
C PHE A 47 -12.78 -3.69 9.41
N PHE A 48 -12.33 -4.33 8.34
CA PHE A 48 -13.12 -4.46 7.10
C PHE A 48 -14.41 -5.26 7.32
N SER A 49 -14.41 -6.28 8.18
CA SER A 49 -15.59 -7.10 8.43
C SER A 49 -16.69 -6.40 9.22
N ILE A 50 -16.34 -5.39 10.03
CA ILE A 50 -17.27 -4.67 10.90
C ILE A 50 -17.57 -3.25 10.43
N SER A 51 -16.85 -2.74 9.43
CA SER A 51 -16.99 -1.36 8.96
C SER A 51 -18.38 -1.04 8.45
N ASP A 52 -19.02 -1.99 7.77
CA ASP A 52 -20.37 -1.83 7.23
C ASP A 52 -21.45 -1.86 8.32
N HIS A 53 -21.07 -2.20 9.55
CA HIS A 53 -21.96 -2.32 10.70
C HIS A 53 -21.72 -1.25 11.77
N LEU A 54 -20.53 -0.62 11.77
CA LEU A 54 -20.10 0.32 12.81
C LEU A 54 -19.56 1.62 12.17
N PRO A 55 -20.35 2.72 12.19
CA PRO A 55 -19.98 3.97 11.52
C PRO A 55 -18.60 4.52 11.90
N TYR A 56 -18.22 4.42 13.16
CA TYR A 56 -16.90 4.89 13.62
C TYR A 56 -15.74 4.06 13.06
N VAL A 57 -15.95 2.78 12.75
CA VAL A 57 -14.93 1.94 12.10
C VAL A 57 -14.84 2.28 10.63
N TYR A 58 -15.97 2.52 9.97
CA TYR A 58 -16.00 3.03 8.60
C TYR A 58 -15.25 4.37 8.48
N GLU A 59 -15.51 5.32 9.36
CA GLU A 59 -14.82 6.61 9.40
C GLU A 59 -13.30 6.44 9.58
N ALA A 60 -12.89 5.59 10.53
CA ALA A 60 -11.49 5.25 10.75
C ALA A 60 -10.81 4.67 9.50
N LEU A 61 -11.46 3.71 8.83
CA LEU A 61 -10.96 3.13 7.58
C LEU A 61 -10.89 4.15 6.46
N SER A 62 -11.90 5.02 6.32
CA SER A 62 -11.93 6.08 5.32
C SER A 62 -10.75 7.04 5.48
N ILE A 63 -10.42 7.41 6.72
CA ILE A 63 -9.25 8.25 7.03
C ILE A 63 -7.95 7.55 6.59
N ILE A 64 -7.79 6.25 6.92
CA ILE A 64 -6.60 5.48 6.52
C ILE A 64 -6.50 5.39 4.99
N GLN A 65 -7.61 5.07 4.31
CA GLN A 65 -7.65 4.95 2.85
C GLN A 65 -7.30 6.27 2.16
N LYS A 66 -7.86 7.39 2.65
CA LYS A 66 -7.55 8.73 2.14
C LYS A 66 -6.08 9.07 2.35
N TYR A 67 -5.55 8.82 3.56
CA TYR A 67 -4.13 9.03 3.85
C TYR A 67 -3.23 8.21 2.91
N ASN A 68 -3.53 6.92 2.72
CA ASN A 68 -2.77 6.05 1.83
C ASN A 68 -2.82 6.54 0.38
N LEU A 69 -3.97 7.02 -0.10
CA LEU A 69 -4.09 7.59 -1.45
C LEU A 69 -3.22 8.84 -1.63
N GLU A 70 -3.31 9.79 -0.70
CA GLU A 70 -2.50 11.00 -0.74
C GLU A 70 -1.01 10.69 -0.63
N LEU A 71 -0.64 9.71 0.19
CA LEU A 71 0.73 9.25 0.34
C LEU A 71 1.26 8.69 -0.97
N ILE A 72 0.59 7.69 -1.54
CA ILE A 72 1.00 7.03 -2.79
C ILE A 72 1.12 8.07 -3.90
N TYR A 73 0.16 8.98 -4.02
CA TYR A 73 0.23 10.10 -4.97
C TYR A 73 1.50 10.94 -4.78
N LYS A 74 1.80 11.38 -3.54
CA LYS A 74 2.98 12.21 -3.22
C LYS A 74 4.30 11.52 -3.57
N ILE A 75 4.39 10.20 -3.41
CA ILE A 75 5.64 9.46 -3.67
C ILE A 75 5.81 9.04 -5.13
N ILE A 76 4.72 8.91 -5.91
CA ILE A 76 4.80 8.66 -7.37
C ILE A 76 5.09 9.95 -8.15
N LEU A 77 4.57 11.10 -7.69
CA LEU A 77 4.70 12.39 -8.38
C LEU A 77 6.14 12.70 -8.85
N PRO A 78 7.21 12.49 -8.04
CA PRO A 78 8.57 12.82 -8.46
C PRO A 78 9.19 11.82 -9.45
N ILE A 79 8.54 10.68 -9.74
CA ILE A 79 9.06 9.64 -10.64
C ILE A 79 8.84 10.03 -12.12
N HIS A 80 7.65 10.52 -12.47
CA HIS A 80 7.27 10.85 -13.85
C HIS A 80 6.62 12.23 -14.01
N ASN A 81 7.37 13.31 -13.87
CA ASN A 81 6.84 14.70 -13.93
C ASN A 81 6.09 15.13 -15.22
N LYS A 82 5.88 14.22 -16.18
CA LYS A 82 5.18 14.45 -17.45
C LYS A 82 3.80 13.80 -17.56
N ILE A 83 3.41 12.91 -16.64
CA ILE A 83 2.06 12.30 -16.67
C ILE A 83 1.03 13.24 -16.04
N SER A 84 -0.22 13.11 -16.48
CA SER A 84 -1.29 14.00 -16.01
C SER A 84 -1.62 13.75 -14.54
N SER A 85 -2.12 14.77 -13.83
CA SER A 85 -2.57 14.62 -12.43
C SER A 85 -3.66 13.55 -12.30
N GLU A 86 -4.51 13.37 -13.31
CA GLU A 86 -5.57 12.36 -13.28
C GLU A 86 -5.00 10.95 -13.40
N GLU A 87 -4.06 10.75 -14.32
CA GLU A 87 -3.37 9.47 -14.49
C GLU A 87 -2.59 9.06 -13.23
N TYR A 88 -1.98 10.01 -12.50
CA TYR A 88 -1.38 9.72 -11.20
C TYR A 88 -2.38 9.20 -10.19
N LYS A 89 -3.57 9.80 -10.10
CA LYS A 89 -4.62 9.36 -9.17
C LYS A 89 -5.08 7.96 -9.53
N GLU A 90 -5.29 7.68 -10.82
CA GLU A 90 -5.68 6.35 -11.29
C GLU A 90 -4.63 5.30 -10.93
N ARG A 91 -3.34 5.57 -11.21
CA ARG A 91 -2.24 4.67 -10.84
C ARG A 91 -2.17 4.46 -9.33
N ALA A 92 -2.34 5.52 -8.53
CA ALA A 92 -2.36 5.42 -7.06
C ALA A 92 -3.52 4.56 -6.55
N ILE A 93 -4.72 4.72 -7.12
CA ILE A 93 -5.89 3.88 -6.82
C ILE A 93 -5.60 2.42 -7.14
N ILE A 94 -5.06 2.12 -8.33
CA ILE A 94 -4.73 0.75 -8.74
C ILE A 94 -3.73 0.12 -7.76
N ILE A 95 -2.67 0.85 -7.39
CA ILE A 95 -1.66 0.36 -6.45
C ILE A 95 -2.28 0.04 -5.08
N ILE A 96 -3.14 0.92 -4.56
CA ILE A 96 -3.83 0.68 -3.28
C ILE A 96 -4.78 -0.50 -3.36
N THR A 97 -5.53 -0.63 -4.45
CA THR A 97 -6.40 -1.79 -4.68
C THR A 97 -5.60 -3.08 -4.71
N GLN A 98 -4.42 -3.08 -5.36
CA GLN A 98 -3.53 -4.24 -5.39
C GLN A 98 -2.98 -4.58 -3.99
N LEU A 99 -2.58 -3.60 -3.20
CA LEU A 99 -2.11 -3.79 -1.82
C LEU A 99 -3.22 -4.34 -0.92
N ASN A 100 -4.45 -3.81 -1.03
CA ASN A 100 -5.61 -4.31 -0.28
C ASN A 100 -5.97 -5.74 -0.70
N GLY A 101 -5.94 -6.03 -2.00
CA GLY A 101 -6.14 -7.39 -2.52
C GLY A 101 -5.09 -8.36 -1.98
N TYR A 102 -3.83 -7.94 -1.92
CA TYR A 102 -2.75 -8.73 -1.34
C TYR A 102 -2.97 -9.00 0.16
N LEU A 103 -3.38 -8.00 0.94
CA LEU A 103 -3.72 -8.17 2.36
C LEU A 103 -4.79 -9.26 2.58
N VAL A 104 -5.82 -9.30 1.72
CA VAL A 104 -6.85 -10.34 1.78
C VAL A 104 -6.28 -11.71 1.39
N GLN A 105 -5.48 -11.80 0.33
CA GLN A 105 -4.97 -13.08 -0.18
C GLN A 105 -3.85 -13.69 0.68
N HIS A 106 -2.88 -12.88 1.13
CA HIS A 106 -1.74 -13.33 1.94
C HIS A 106 -2.17 -14.05 3.23
N SER A 107 -3.32 -13.64 3.74
CA SER A 107 -3.91 -14.11 4.97
C SER A 107 -4.66 -15.45 4.87
N ASN A 108 -4.71 -16.05 3.69
CA ASN A 108 -5.42 -17.29 3.43
C ASN A 108 -4.63 -18.46 4.00
N LYS A 109 -5.21 -19.21 4.95
CA LYS A 109 -4.53 -20.33 5.60
C LYS A 109 -4.23 -21.51 4.67
N ASN A 110 -4.85 -21.53 3.49
CA ASN A 110 -4.69 -22.60 2.50
C ASN A 110 -3.58 -22.33 1.49
N THR A 111 -2.90 -21.19 1.56
CA THR A 111 -1.77 -20.88 0.67
C THR A 111 -0.46 -21.26 1.33
N ASP A 112 0.32 -22.12 0.66
CA ASP A 112 1.69 -22.41 1.07
C ASP A 112 2.60 -21.18 0.91
N GLU A 113 3.79 -21.26 1.50
CA GLU A 113 4.74 -20.14 1.51
C GLU A 113 5.23 -19.79 0.09
N SER A 114 5.38 -20.79 -0.78
CA SER A 114 5.82 -20.58 -2.16
C SER A 114 4.81 -19.75 -2.96
N TYR A 115 3.51 -19.94 -2.70
CA TYR A 115 2.46 -19.16 -3.32
C TYR A 115 2.44 -17.72 -2.81
N LYS A 116 2.72 -17.49 -1.53
CA LYS A 116 2.82 -16.13 -0.97
C LYS A 116 4.01 -15.35 -1.55
N GLU A 117 5.16 -16.00 -1.68
CA GLU A 117 6.35 -15.42 -2.34
C GLU A 117 6.07 -15.08 -3.81
N PHE A 118 5.35 -15.96 -4.51
CA PHE A 118 4.90 -15.73 -5.88
C PHE A 118 3.97 -14.51 -5.97
N LEU A 119 2.96 -14.42 -5.10
CA LEU A 119 2.04 -13.28 -5.05
C LEU A 119 2.79 -11.97 -4.77
N ARG A 120 3.72 -11.98 -3.82
CA ARG A 120 4.57 -10.82 -3.50
C ARG A 120 5.36 -10.38 -4.72
N SER A 121 5.97 -11.32 -5.43
CA SER A 121 6.78 -11.05 -6.61
C SER A 121 5.96 -10.45 -7.76
N ILE A 122 4.76 -10.98 -8.00
CA ILE A 122 3.83 -10.42 -9.00
C ILE A 122 3.38 -9.01 -8.60
N LEU A 123 3.02 -8.81 -7.34
CA LEU A 123 2.59 -7.51 -6.82
C LEU A 123 3.67 -6.44 -7.04
N LEU A 124 4.90 -6.72 -6.60
CA LEU A 124 6.03 -5.80 -6.76
C LEU A 124 6.31 -5.50 -8.23
N LYS A 125 6.27 -6.52 -9.10
CA LYS A 125 6.47 -6.34 -10.54
C LYS A 125 5.39 -5.45 -11.16
N ASN A 126 4.12 -5.66 -10.79
CA ASN A 126 3.00 -4.87 -11.30
C ASN A 126 3.06 -3.41 -10.82
N ILE A 127 3.34 -3.21 -9.54
CA ILE A 127 3.50 -1.86 -8.97
C ILE A 127 4.67 -1.13 -9.63
N LEU A 128 5.83 -1.79 -9.79
CA LEU A 128 6.99 -1.21 -10.47
C LEU A 128 6.63 -0.76 -11.90
N ARG A 129 5.92 -1.62 -12.65
CA ARG A 129 5.47 -1.30 -14.01
C ARG A 129 4.57 -0.06 -14.03
N LEU A 130 3.58 0.00 -13.13
CA LEU A 130 2.64 1.12 -13.02
C LEU A 130 3.31 2.46 -12.72
N VAL A 131 4.49 2.46 -12.10
CA VAL A 131 5.20 3.71 -11.75
C VAL A 131 6.42 4.00 -12.63
N SER A 132 6.84 3.08 -13.49
CA SER A 132 8.04 3.22 -14.33
C SER A 132 7.73 3.42 -15.82
N GLU A 133 6.54 3.02 -16.26
CA GLU A 133 6.10 3.26 -17.63
C GLU A 133 5.50 4.69 -17.73
N PRO A 134 5.90 5.51 -18.72
CA PRO A 134 5.31 6.83 -18.94
C PRO A 134 3.85 6.77 -19.38
#